data_AF-A0A497EBC9-F1
#
_entry.id   AF-A0A497EBC9-F1
#
_cell.length_a   1.000
_cell.length_b   1.000
_cell.length_c   1.000
_cell.angle_alpha   90.00
_cell.angle_beta   90.00
_cell.angle_gamma   90.00
#
_symmetry.space_group_name_H-M   'P 1'
#
loop_
_entity.id
_entity.type
_entity.pdbx_description
1 polymer ?
#
loop_
_entity_poly.entity_id
_entity_poly.type
_entity_poly.pdbx_seq_one_letter_code
_entity_poly.pdbx_strand_id
1 'polypeptide(L)' 'ALWGGPDLRVVEAALKAAARRLKPNGRVLLLTSVRSGRNDVLRAVEASKLVPVTNRIVRHWGEDLHFDLLACASQP' A
#
# COMPACT_ATOMS: atom_id res chain seq x y z
N ALA A 1 2.50 9.37 3.46
CA ALA A 1 2.51 9.26 2.00
C ALA A 1 3.96 9.21 1.55
N LEU A 2 4.35 8.23 0.75
CA LEU A 2 5.64 8.23 0.05
C LEU A 2 5.32 8.66 -1.39
N TRP A 3 6.01 9.67 -1.91
CA TRP A 3 5.74 10.26 -3.23
C TRP A 3 7.04 10.20 -4.06
N GLY A 4 6.94 9.70 -5.29
CA GLY A 4 8.08 9.31 -6.14
C GLY A 4 8.52 7.88 -5.82
N GLY A 5 8.56 7.01 -6.82
CA GLY A 5 8.73 5.55 -6.70
C GLY A 5 9.80 5.16 -5.68
N PRO A 6 9.43 4.96 -4.41
CA PRO A 6 10.41 4.73 -3.36
C PRO A 6 10.98 3.33 -3.61
N ASP A 7 12.26 3.14 -3.27
CA ASP A 7 12.85 1.80 -3.26
C ASP A 7 11.88 0.83 -2.58
N LEU A 8 11.60 -0.30 -3.22
CA LEU A 8 10.66 -1.30 -2.75
C LEU A 8 10.92 -1.68 -1.28
N ARG A 9 12.19 -1.68 -0.86
CA ARG A 9 12.60 -1.94 0.53
C ARG A 9 12.03 -0.93 1.52
N VAL A 10 11.91 0.34 1.11
CA VAL A 10 11.31 1.41 1.91
C VAL A 10 9.81 1.19 2.05
N VAL A 11 9.14 0.79 0.96
CA VAL A 11 7.70 0.44 0.98
C VAL A 11 7.46 -0.74 1.92
N GLU A 12 8.22 -1.81 1.79
CA GLU A 12 8.10 -2.99 2.66
C GLU A 12 8.33 -2.66 4.13
N ALA A 13 9.37 -1.88 4.44
CA ALA A 13 9.67 -1.46 5.80
C ALA A 13 8.53 -0.61 6.39
N ALA A 14 7.98 0.32 5.59
CA ALA A 14 6.86 1.15 6.00
C ALA A 14 5.58 0.33 6.24
N LEU A 15 5.25 -0.61 5.35
CA LEU A 15 4.09 -1.49 5.49
C LEU A 15 4.23 -2.41 6.71
N LYS A 16 5.40 -3.02 6.93
CA LYS A 16 5.68 -3.83 8.14
C LYS A 16 5.57 -2.99 9.41
N ALA A 17 6.08 -1.76 9.41
CA ALA A 17 5.96 -0.87 10.57
C ALA A 17 4.50 -0.45 10.81
N ALA A 18 3.73 -0.20 9.76
CA ALA A 18 2.31 0.11 9.85
C ALA A 18 1.53 -1.09 10.42
N ALA A 19 1.75 -2.29 9.90
CA ALA A 19 1.14 -3.54 10.39
C ALA A 19 1.35 -3.76 11.89
N ARG A 20 2.54 -3.42 12.43
CA ARG A 20 2.83 -3.52 13.87
C ARG A 20 2.13 -2.46 14.72
N ARG A 21 1.79 -1.31 14.15
CA ARG A 21 1.22 -0.16 14.87
C ARG A 21 -0.29 -0.05 14.74
N LEU A 22 -0.87 -0.71 13.74
CA LEU A 22 -2.31 -0.68 13.52
C LEU A 22 -3.03 -1.35 14.68
N LYS A 23 -4.00 -0.62 15.22
CA LYS A 23 -5.03 -1.19 16.09
C LYS A 23 -5.85 -2.23 15.30
N PRO A 24 -6.59 -3.12 15.98
CA PRO A 24 -7.54 -4.06 15.38
C PRO A 24 -8.28 -3.55 14.12
N ASN A 25 -9.00 -2.43 14.25
CA ASN A 25 -9.77 -1.84 13.14
C ASN A 25 -8.99 -0.79 12.32
N GLY A 26 -7.69 -0.74 12.50
CA GLY A 26 -6.82 0.22 11.84
C GLY A 26 -6.79 -0.03 10.33
N ARG A 27 -6.72 1.07 9.57
CA ARG A 27 -6.54 1.00 8.11
C ARG A 27 -5.37 1.86 7.67
N VAL A 28 -4.73 1.45 6.57
CA VAL A 28 -3.65 2.20 5.92
C VAL A 28 -4.09 2.53 4.51
N LEU A 29 -3.90 3.79 4.11
CA LEU A 29 -4.03 4.18 2.71
C LEU A 29 -2.64 4.19 2.07
N LEU A 30 -2.49 3.43 0.99
CA LEU A 30 -1.31 3.39 0.16
C LEU A 30 -1.60 4.07 -1.18
N LEU A 31 -0.69 4.96 -1.58
CA LEU A 31 -0.75 5.73 -2.82
C LEU A 31 0.47 5.37 -3.65
N THR A 32 0.28 4.83 -4.86
CA THR A 32 1.40 4.49 -5.76
C THR A 32 1.10 4.90 -7.19
N SER A 33 2.10 5.38 -7.94
CA SER A 33 1.91 5.67 -9.37
C SER A 33 2.08 4.39 -10.19
N VAL A 34 1.38 4.28 -11.32
CA VAL A 34 1.48 3.13 -12.25
C VAL A 34 2.93 2.88 -12.71
N ARG A 35 3.74 3.94 -12.83
CA ARG A 35 5.17 3.84 -13.20
C ARG A 35 6.02 3.10 -12.16
N SER A 36 5.56 3.00 -10.91
CA SER A 36 6.31 2.43 -9.78
C SER A 36 6.23 0.91 -9.69
N GLY A 37 5.72 0.22 -10.72
CA GLY A 37 5.66 -1.26 -10.73
C GLY A 37 4.64 -1.80 -9.73
N ARG A 38 3.34 -1.65 -10.01
CA ARG A 38 2.23 -2.12 -9.16
C ARG A 38 2.41 -3.55 -8.64
N ASN A 39 2.93 -4.45 -9.47
CA ASN A 39 3.16 -5.86 -9.08
C ASN A 39 4.17 -5.98 -7.92
N ASP A 40 5.18 -5.12 -7.88
CA ASP A 40 6.17 -5.09 -6.80
C ASP A 40 5.53 -4.61 -5.49
N VAL A 41 4.71 -3.57 -5.59
CA VAL A 41 3.95 -3.03 -4.45
C VAL A 41 2.96 -4.07 -3.91
N LEU A 42 2.23 -4.78 -4.78
CA LEU A 42 1.30 -5.82 -4.36
C LEU A 42 2.04 -6.97 -3.65
N ARG A 43 3.21 -7.38 -4.17
CA ARG A 43 4.08 -8.36 -3.49
C ARG A 43 4.54 -7.87 -2.11
N ALA A 44 4.90 -6.60 -1.99
CA ALA A 44 5.26 -6.01 -0.70
C ALA A 44 4.06 -5.97 0.28
N VAL A 45 2.85 -5.72 -0.21
CA VAL A 45 1.61 -5.77 0.59
C VAL A 45 1.35 -7.19 1.09
N GLU A 46 1.41 -8.19 0.22
CA GLU A 46 1.26 -9.61 0.59
C GLU A 46 2.26 -10.02 1.68
N ALA A 47 3.50 -9.53 1.60
CA ALA A 47 4.55 -9.78 2.59
C ALA A 47 4.35 -9.03 3.93
N SER A 48 3.41 -8.07 4.01
CA SER A 48 3.29 -7.13 5.13
C SER A 48 2.25 -7.50 6.20
N LYS A 49 1.61 -8.67 6.13
CA LYS A 49 0.43 -9.04 6.96
C LYS A 49 -0.77 -8.08 6.80
N LEU A 50 -0.76 -7.26 5.77
CA LEU A 50 -1.89 -6.41 5.41
C LEU A 50 -2.62 -7.03 4.22
N VAL A 51 -3.94 -6.89 4.20
CA VAL A 51 -4.82 -7.33 3.11
C VAL A 51 -5.43 -6.11 2.42
N PRO A 52 -5.54 -6.13 1.09
CA PRO A 52 -6.25 -5.09 0.36
C PRO A 52 -7.76 -5.18 0.60
N VAL A 53 -8.36 -4.08 1.02
CA VAL A 53 -9.81 -3.91 1.23
C VAL A 53 -10.47 -3.31 -0.02
N THR A 54 -9.82 -2.32 -0.63
CA THR A 54 -10.27 -1.74 -1.91
C THR A 54 -9.07 -1.30 -2.71
N ASN A 55 -9.18 -1.39 -4.03
CA ASN A 55 -8.26 -0.79 -4.99
C ASN A 55 -9.05 0.16 -5.90
N ARG A 56 -8.60 1.41 -6.01
CA ARG A 56 -9.10 2.38 -7.00
C ARG A 56 -7.95 2.96 -7.79
N ILE A 57 -8.20 3.24 -9.07
CA ILE A 57 -7.28 3.98 -9.93
C ILE A 57 -7.91 5.34 -10.18
N VAL A 58 -7.15 6.40 -9.94
CA VAL A 58 -7.55 7.76 -10.30
C VAL A 58 -6.48 8.36 -11.19
N ARG A 59 -6.93 9.14 -12.17
CA ARG A 59 -6.01 9.89 -13.03
C ARG A 59 -5.77 11.26 -12.41
N HIS A 60 -4.51 11.59 -12.14
CA HIS A 60 -4.09 12.87 -11.57
C HIS A 60 -2.91 13.44 -12.38
N TRP A 61 -3.07 14.65 -12.90
CA TRP A 61 -2.08 15.33 -13.75
C TRP A 61 -1.52 14.48 -14.90
N GLY A 62 -2.40 13.70 -15.54
CA GLY A 62 -2.04 12.84 -16.66
C GLY A 62 -1.47 11.48 -16.27
N GLU A 63 -1.20 11.23 -14.99
CA GLU A 63 -0.72 9.94 -14.47
C GLU A 63 -1.83 9.14 -13.78
N ASP A 64 -1.77 7.82 -13.89
CA ASP A 64 -2.63 6.91 -13.13
C ASP A 64 -2.02 6.63 -11.76
N LEU A 65 -2.80 6.86 -10.71
CA LEU A 65 -2.46 6.63 -9.31
C LEU A 65 -3.35 5.51 -8.75
N HIS A 66 -2.72 4.52 -8.12
CA HIS A 66 -3.38 3.49 -7.34
C HIS A 66 -3.60 3.96 -5.91
N PHE A 67 -4.84 3.76 -5.45
CA PHE A 67 -5.29 3.99 -4.09
C PHE A 67 -5.69 2.64 -3.52
N ASP A 68 -4.82 2.11 -2.66
CA ASP A 68 -5.03 0.83 -1.97
C ASP A 68 -5.34 1.09 -0.50
N LEU A 69 -6.56 0.74 -0.08
CA LEU A 69 -6.90 0.71 1.34
C LEU A 69 -6.54 -0.67 1.88
N LEU A 70 -5.65 -0.72 2.86
CA LEU A 70 -5.13 -1.94 3.46
C LEU A 70 -5.59 -2.08 4.91
N ALA A 71 -5.89 -3.30 5.35
CA ALA A 71 -6.23 -3.65 6.72
C ALA A 71 -5.38 -4.83 7.21
N CYS A 72 -5.37 -5.15 8.50
CA CYS A 72 -4.62 -6.31 9.01
C CYS A 72 -5.28 -7.64 8.62
N ALA A 73 -4.47 -8.62 8.18
CA ALA A 73 -4.92 -9.90 7.62
C ALA A 73 -5.70 -10.83 8.57
N SER A 74 -5.72 -10.52 9.86
CA SER A 74 -6.20 -11.42 10.91
C SER A 74 -7.44 -10.92 11.65
N GLN A 75 -8.29 -10.12 11.01
CA GLN A 75 -9.54 -9.68 11.63
C GLN A 75 -10.71 -9.69 10.63
N PRO A 76 -11.84 -10.31 10.99
CA PRO A 76 -13.08 -10.17 10.23
C PRO A 76 -13.58 -8.72 10.21
#